data_AF-A0A3C0KFM3-F1
#
_entry.id   AF-A0A3C0KFM3-F1
#
_cell.length_a   1.000
_cell.length_b   1.000
_cell.length_c   1.000
_cell.angle_alpha   90.00
_cell.angle_beta   90.00
_cell.angle_gamma   90.00
#
_symmetry.space_group_name_H-M   'P 1'
#
loop_
_entity.id
_entity.type
_entity.pdbx_description
1 polymer ?
#
loop_
_entity_poly.entity_id
_entity_poly.type
_entity_poly.pdbx_seq_one_letter_code
_entity_poly.pdbx_strand_id
1 'polypeptide(L)'
;YMQGVIRNGIYVNAPDLPNNGSTAANGYDLKAAYTAERALAPDADALVAHINLLMCAGQLSAATVKLITDALKSTSVTASSSDNAKLDRIAAAVLLVMASAEYLIQK
;
A
#
# COMPACT_ATOMS: atom_id res chain seq x y z
N TYR A 1 -4.75 -12.37 0.41
CA TYR A 1 -5.34 -11.86 1.66
C TYR A 1 -4.76 -10.49 2.04
N MET A 2 -3.47 -10.38 2.41
CA MET A 2 -2.84 -9.10 2.80
C MET A 2 -2.93 -7.97 1.75
N GLN A 3 -2.70 -8.26 0.45
CA GLN A 3 -2.87 -7.27 -0.61
C GLN A 3 -4.29 -6.66 -0.65
N GLY A 4 -5.32 -7.46 -0.37
CA GLY A 4 -6.70 -7.00 -0.33
C GLY A 4 -7.00 -6.12 0.87
N VAL A 5 -6.41 -6.44 2.03
CA VAL A 5 -6.54 -5.65 3.26
C VAL A 5 -5.81 -4.32 3.13
N ILE A 6 -4.59 -4.29 2.57
CA ILE A 6 -3.84 -3.05 2.32
C ILE A 6 -4.61 -2.16 1.33
N ARG A 7 -5.22 -2.75 0.30
CA ARG A 7 -5.95 -2.00 -0.73
C ARG A 7 -7.29 -1.44 -0.24
N ASN A 8 -8.08 -2.26 0.43
CA ASN A 8 -9.48 -1.94 0.69
C ASN A 8 -9.80 -1.73 2.17
N GLY A 9 -8.99 -2.24 3.10
CA GLY A 9 -9.30 -2.29 4.54
C GLY A 9 -9.88 -3.64 4.97
N ILE A 10 -10.28 -3.75 6.24
CA ILE A 10 -10.95 -4.94 6.77
C ILE A 10 -12.44 -4.84 6.46
N TYR A 11 -13.00 -5.86 5.81
CA TYR A 11 -14.42 -5.88 5.49
C TYR A 11 -15.26 -6.22 6.73
N VAL A 12 -16.25 -5.38 7.05
CA VAL A 12 -17.16 -5.56 8.18
C VAL A 12 -18.61 -5.62 7.69
N ASN A 13 -19.32 -6.65 8.11
CA ASN A 13 -20.75 -6.82 7.82
C ASN A 13 -21.58 -6.15 8.91
N ALA A 14 -22.51 -5.28 8.51
CA ALA A 14 -23.50 -4.62 9.36
C ALA A 14 -22.93 -4.13 10.72
N PRO A 15 -21.96 -3.20 10.72
CA PRO A 15 -21.32 -2.72 11.96
C PRO A 15 -22.31 -2.05 12.93
N ASP A 16 -23.49 -1.66 12.43
CA ASP A 16 -24.58 -1.05 13.17
C ASP A 16 -25.44 -2.06 13.96
N LEU A 17 -25.29 -3.37 13.74
CA LEU A 17 -26.07 -4.40 14.44
C LEU A 17 -25.21 -5.28 15.36
N PRO A 18 -25.74 -5.70 16.53
CA PRO A 18 -25.06 -6.61 17.45
C PRO A 18 -24.97 -8.06 16.96
N ASN A 19 -25.70 -8.42 15.89
CA ASN A 19 -25.71 -9.77 15.31
C ASN A 19 -25.12 -9.74 13.89
N ASN A 20 -24.43 -10.82 13.49
CA ASN A 20 -23.86 -10.97 12.15
C ASN A 20 -24.97 -11.01 11.08
N GLY A 21 -25.26 -9.85 10.48
CA GLY A 21 -26.25 -9.63 9.43
C GLY A 21 -25.64 -8.96 8.20
N SER A 22 -26.45 -8.67 7.18
CA SER A 22 -26.00 -7.96 5.97
C SER A 22 -26.92 -6.78 5.71
N THR A 23 -26.37 -5.55 5.73
CA THR A 23 -27.13 -4.30 5.53
C THR A 23 -26.45 -3.41 4.48
N ALA A 24 -27.10 -2.30 4.11
CA ALA A 24 -26.48 -1.29 3.25
C ALA A 24 -25.26 -0.60 3.89
N ALA A 25 -25.06 -0.77 5.20
CA ALA A 25 -23.89 -0.27 5.93
C ALA A 25 -22.69 -1.22 5.85
N ASN A 26 -22.80 -2.36 5.16
CA ASN A 26 -21.66 -3.22 4.85
C ASN A 26 -20.58 -2.42 4.11
N GLY A 27 -19.33 -2.56 4.55
CA GLY A 27 -18.25 -1.80 3.96
C GLY A 27 -16.87 -2.26 4.44
N TYR A 28 -15.85 -1.62 3.88
CA TYR A 28 -14.49 -1.79 4.39
C TYR A 28 -14.20 -0.73 5.44
N ASP A 29 -13.85 -1.19 6.63
CA ASP A 29 -13.36 -0.38 7.73
C ASP A 29 -11.83 -0.18 7.62
N LEU A 30 -11.32 0.94 8.14
CA LEU A 30 -9.89 1.32 8.13
C LEU A 30 -9.27 1.43 6.72
N LYS A 31 -9.99 1.95 5.74
CA LYS A 31 -9.46 2.19 4.39
C LYS A 31 -8.48 3.37 4.38
N ALA A 32 -7.19 3.09 4.18
CA ALA A 32 -6.19 4.14 3.95
C ALA A 32 -6.47 4.85 2.61
N ALA A 33 -6.65 6.18 2.65
CA ALA A 33 -6.98 6.96 1.45
C ALA A 33 -5.80 7.05 0.46
N TYR A 34 -4.56 6.90 0.96
CA TYR A 34 -3.30 7.01 0.23
C TYR A 34 -3.21 8.27 -0.64
N THR A 35 -3.72 9.40 -0.14
CA THR A 35 -3.86 10.64 -0.91
C THR A 35 -2.51 11.22 -1.33
N ALA A 36 -1.50 11.16 -0.45
CA ALA A 36 -0.15 11.60 -0.75
C ALA A 36 0.57 10.63 -1.71
N GLU A 37 0.42 9.33 -1.47
CA GLU A 37 1.08 8.28 -2.24
C GLU A 37 0.49 8.15 -3.65
N ARG A 38 -0.78 8.49 -3.86
CA ARG A 38 -1.39 8.56 -5.21
C ARG A 38 -0.77 9.62 -6.10
N ALA A 39 -0.34 10.74 -5.52
CA ALA A 39 0.37 11.78 -6.27
C ALA A 39 1.76 11.28 -6.70
N LEU A 40 2.38 10.42 -5.90
CA LEU A 40 3.70 9.83 -6.15
C LEU A 40 3.64 8.52 -6.96
N ALA A 41 2.48 7.88 -7.10
CA ALA A 41 2.33 6.59 -7.81
C ALA A 41 2.91 6.54 -9.25
N PRO A 42 2.90 7.63 -10.04
CA PRO A 42 3.58 7.65 -11.35
C PRO A 42 5.11 7.58 -11.26
N ASP A 43 5.69 8.02 -10.14
CA ASP A 43 7.13 8.02 -9.88
C ASP A 43 7.47 6.92 -8.86
N ALA A 44 7.91 5.77 -9.38
CA ALA A 44 8.22 4.62 -8.54
C ALA A 44 9.40 4.88 -7.58
N ASP A 45 10.37 5.71 -7.97
CA ASP A 45 11.53 6.03 -7.12
C ASP A 45 11.09 6.93 -5.95
N ALA A 46 10.30 7.97 -6.24
CA ALA A 46 9.76 8.86 -5.19
C ALA A 46 8.78 8.14 -4.26
N LEU A 47 7.97 7.23 -4.80
CA LEU A 47 7.02 6.42 -4.01
C LEU A 47 7.76 5.53 -3.00
N VAL A 48 8.80 4.81 -3.43
CA VAL A 48 9.56 3.92 -2.54
C VAL A 48 10.35 4.72 -1.51
N ALA A 49 10.93 5.87 -1.89
CA ALA A 49 11.61 6.76 -0.95
C ALA A 49 10.67 7.28 0.15
N HIS A 50 9.44 7.67 -0.21
CA HIS A 50 8.44 8.12 0.74
C HIS A 50 7.99 6.99 1.68
N ILE A 51 7.74 5.79 1.16
CA ILE A 51 7.36 4.63 1.98
C ILE A 51 8.51 4.21 2.91
N ASN A 52 9.76 4.21 2.44
CA ASN A 52 10.94 3.96 3.26
C ASN A 52 11.05 4.97 4.42
N LEU A 53 10.79 6.26 4.16
CA LEU A 53 10.78 7.28 5.21
C LEU A 53 9.69 7.01 6.25
N LEU A 54 8.46 6.71 5.82
CA LEU A 54 7.33 6.52 6.72
C LEU A 54 7.42 5.24 7.55
N MET A 55 7.89 4.14 6.96
CA MET A 55 7.84 2.82 7.59
C MET A 55 9.17 2.40 8.23
N CYS A 56 10.29 2.90 7.70
CA CYS A 56 11.63 2.49 8.10
C CYS A 56 12.54 3.66 8.47
N ALA A 57 12.00 4.88 8.60
CA ALA A 57 12.77 6.10 8.86
C ALA A 57 13.92 6.34 7.86
N GLY A 58 13.79 5.83 6.62
CA GLY A 58 14.83 5.94 5.59
C GLY A 58 15.98 4.95 5.75
N GLN A 59 15.88 3.95 6.64
CA GLN A 59 16.97 3.03 6.96
C GLN A 59 17.11 1.84 6.01
N LEU A 60 16.23 1.66 5.01
CA LEU A 60 16.48 0.64 3.98
C LEU A 60 17.77 0.95 3.23
N SER A 61 18.55 -0.09 2.96
CA SER A 61 19.74 0.03 2.12
C SER A 61 19.38 0.47 0.69
N ALA A 62 20.31 1.18 0.04
CA ALA A 62 20.13 1.61 -1.35
C ALA A 62 19.93 0.42 -2.31
N ALA A 63 20.52 -0.74 -2.01
CA ALA A 63 20.33 -1.95 -2.80
C ALA A 63 18.90 -2.49 -2.71
N THR A 64 18.32 -2.50 -1.51
CA THR A 64 16.93 -2.93 -1.30
C THR A 64 15.94 -1.96 -1.94
N VAL A 65 16.15 -0.65 -1.77
CA VAL A 65 15.33 0.40 -2.43
C VAL A 65 15.35 0.24 -3.94
N LYS A 66 16.53 0.01 -4.53
CA LYS A 66 16.67 -0.22 -5.97
C LYS A 66 15.94 -1.49 -6.42
N LEU A 67 16.08 -2.59 -5.69
CA LEU A 67 15.40 -3.85 -5.99
C LEU A 67 13.88 -3.70 -5.98
N ILE A 68 13.32 -3.04 -4.97
CA ILE A 68 11.88 -2.78 -4.85
C ILE A 68 11.43 -1.89 -6.01
N THR A 69 12.18 -0.84 -6.31
CA THR A 69 11.79 0.10 -7.37
C THR A 69 11.85 -0.52 -8.77
N ASP A 70 12.88 -1.32 -9.05
CA ASP A 70 13.00 -2.08 -10.30
C ASP A 70 11.81 -3.06 -10.46
N ALA A 71 11.39 -3.71 -9.37
CA ALA A 71 10.20 -4.57 -9.37
C ALA A 71 8.90 -3.80 -9.64
N LEU A 72 8.74 -2.60 -9.08
CA LEU A 72 7.55 -1.75 -9.32
C LEU A 72 7.51 -1.19 -10.74
N LYS A 73 8.67 -0.90 -11.34
CA LYS A 73 8.82 -0.41 -12.73
C LYS A 73 8.44 -1.47 -13.77
N SER A 74 8.40 -2.75 -13.40
CA SER A 74 7.93 -3.86 -14.27
C SER A 74 6.48 -3.67 -14.73
N THR A 75 5.64 -3.10 -13.87
CA THR A 75 4.31 -2.62 -14.27
C THR A 75 4.45 -1.17 -14.67
N SER A 76 3.80 -0.70 -15.75
CA SER A 76 3.75 0.73 -16.05
C SER A 76 2.49 1.36 -15.44
N VAL A 77 2.67 2.40 -14.63
CA VAL A 77 1.57 3.27 -14.14
C VAL A 77 2.05 4.68 -14.36
N THR A 78 1.22 5.47 -15.01
CA THR A 78 1.48 6.86 -15.36
C THR A 78 0.46 7.76 -14.66
N ALA A 79 0.63 9.08 -14.79
CA ALA A 79 -0.33 10.03 -14.24
C ALA A 79 -1.76 9.81 -14.78
N SER A 80 -1.89 9.32 -16.02
CA SER A 80 -3.16 9.03 -16.69
C SER A 80 -3.76 7.66 -16.35
N SER A 81 -3.04 6.81 -15.62
CA SER A 81 -3.56 5.51 -15.19
C SER A 81 -4.72 5.68 -14.20
N SER A 82 -5.60 4.69 -14.18
CA SER A 82 -6.74 4.67 -13.25
C SER A 82 -6.28 4.69 -11.79
N ASP A 83 -7.12 5.25 -10.93
CA ASP A 83 -6.88 5.28 -9.49
C ASP A 83 -6.67 3.88 -8.90
N ASN A 84 -7.34 2.86 -9.45
CA ASN A 84 -7.13 1.47 -9.05
C ASN A 84 -5.71 0.99 -9.39
N ALA A 85 -5.19 1.31 -10.57
CA ALA A 85 -3.83 0.93 -10.95
C ALA A 85 -2.76 1.63 -10.09
N LYS A 86 -3.00 2.90 -9.71
CA LYS A 86 -2.16 3.63 -8.76
C LYS A 86 -2.20 3.00 -7.37
N LEU A 87 -3.38 2.60 -6.89
CA LEU A 87 -3.53 1.89 -5.62
C LEU A 87 -2.85 0.53 -5.62
N ASP A 88 -2.98 -0.26 -6.68
CA ASP A 88 -2.33 -1.58 -6.78
C ASP A 88 -0.81 -1.46 -6.70
N ARG A 89 -0.23 -0.39 -7.27
CA ARG A 89 1.20 -0.06 -7.12
C ARG A 89 1.57 0.30 -5.69
N ILE A 90 0.80 1.15 -5.03
CA ILE A 90 1.05 1.56 -3.64
C ILE A 90 0.99 0.34 -2.72
N ALA A 91 -0.01 -0.52 -2.90
CA ALA A 91 -0.14 -1.76 -2.13
C ALA A 91 1.06 -2.70 -2.34
N ALA A 92 1.51 -2.86 -3.59
CA ALA A 92 2.71 -3.63 -3.90
C ALA A 92 3.97 -3.05 -3.26
N ALA A 93 4.16 -1.72 -3.28
CA ALA A 93 5.30 -1.06 -2.67
C ALA A 93 5.33 -1.27 -1.15
N VAL A 94 4.18 -1.08 -0.49
CA VAL A 94 4.03 -1.31 0.96
C VAL A 94 4.31 -2.77 1.32
N LEU A 95 3.76 -3.73 0.55
CA LEU A 95 4.00 -5.15 0.79
C LEU A 95 5.49 -5.52 0.64
N LEU A 96 6.15 -5.03 -0.40
CA LEU A 96 7.58 -5.31 -0.64
C LEU A 96 8.47 -4.70 0.44
N VAL A 97 8.14 -3.51 0.95
CA VAL A 97 8.85 -2.89 2.08
C VAL A 97 8.63 -3.70 3.36
N MET A 98 7.40 -4.12 3.67
CA MET A 98 7.13 -4.96 4.84
C MET A 98 7.79 -6.35 4.75
N ALA A 99 7.94 -6.88 3.55
CA ALA A 99 8.63 -8.15 3.30
C ALA A 99 10.17 -8.02 3.38
N SER A 100 10.71 -6.79 3.42
CA SER A 100 12.16 -6.60 3.53
C SER A 100 12.67 -6.99 4.92
N ALA A 101 13.83 -7.64 4.97
CA ALA A 101 14.46 -8.08 6.22
C ALA A 101 14.75 -6.90 7.17
N GLU A 102 14.98 -5.72 6.60
CA GLU A 102 15.27 -4.47 7.32
C GLU A 102 14.03 -3.91 8.04
N TYR A 103 12.80 -4.24 7.60
CA TYR A 103 11.56 -3.92 8.32
C TYR A 103 11.26 -4.93 9.43
N LEU A 104 11.56 -6.23 9.20
CA LEU A 104 11.30 -7.29 10.18
C LEU A 104 12.21 -7.20 11.42
N ILE A 105 13.38 -6.59 11.28
CA ILE A 105 14.26 -6.26 12.41
C ILE A 105 13.83 -4.88 12.91
N GLN A 106 12.66 -4.82 13.53
CA GLN A 106 12.24 -3.63 14.27
C GLN A 106 13.12 -3.57 15.53
N LYS A 107 14.09 -2.66 15.56
CA LYS A 107 14.96 -2.43 16.71
C LYS A 107 14.25 -1.61 17.78
#